data_AF-A0A958G3N0-F1
#
_entry.id   AF-A0A958G3N0-F1
#
_cell.length_a   1.000
_cell.length_b   1.000
_cell.length_c   1.000
_cell.angle_alpha   90.00
_cell.angle_beta   90.00
_cell.angle_gamma   90.00
#
_symmetry.space_group_name_H-M   'P 1'
#
loop_
_entity.id
_entity.type
_entity.pdbx_description
1 polymer ?
#
loop_
_entity_poly.entity_id
_entity_poly.type
_entity_poly.pdbx_seq_one_letter_code
_entity_poly.pdbx_strand_id
1 'polypeptide(L)'
;MSQSRRDFLKTMGVIGAGVTGLNSGTAQAAPRNILSDNRMGVLVDTTVCIGCRRCEYACKKAHGLPTEAMDDYNDRSVFEQRRRPTPGALTVVNEYE
;
A
#
# COMPACT_ATOMS: atom_id res chain seq x y z
N MET A 1 29.32 26.01 -40.86
CA MET A 1 28.50 24.80 -41.10
C MET A 1 27.27 24.88 -40.19
N SER A 2 26.08 25.12 -40.72
CA SER A 2 24.85 25.16 -39.89
C SER A 2 24.31 23.75 -39.69
N GLN A 3 24.47 23.19 -38.50
CA GLN A 3 23.90 21.88 -38.17
C GLN A 3 22.36 21.98 -38.13
N SER A 4 21.67 21.22 -38.97
CA SER A 4 20.21 21.16 -38.93
C SER A 4 19.73 20.33 -37.75
N ARG A 5 18.51 20.58 -37.24
CA ARG A 5 17.90 19.78 -36.15
C ARG A 5 17.89 18.27 -36.47
N ARG A 6 17.77 17.92 -37.75
CA ARG A 6 17.77 16.53 -38.23
C ARG A 6 19.15 15.89 -38.15
N ASP A 7 20.21 16.64 -38.46
CA ASP A 7 21.58 16.13 -38.40
C ASP A 7 22.04 15.97 -36.95
N PHE A 8 21.64 16.89 -36.07
CA PHE A 8 21.87 16.77 -34.63
C PHE A 8 21.26 15.48 -34.05
N LEU A 9 19.99 15.18 -34.39
CA LEU A 9 19.31 13.97 -33.90
C LEU A 9 19.93 12.69 -34.45
N LYS A 10 20.40 12.68 -35.71
CA LYS A 10 21.13 11.54 -36.27
C LYS A 10 22.44 11.28 -35.53
N THR A 11 23.21 12.34 -35.25
CA THR A 11 24.46 12.21 -34.50
C THR A 11 24.22 11.74 -33.06
N MET A 12 23.20 12.27 -32.37
CA MET A 12 22.84 11.79 -31.03
C MET A 12 22.38 10.32 -31.02
N GLY A 13 21.58 9.90 -31.99
CA GLY A 13 21.08 8.52 -32.07
C GLY A 13 22.20 7.48 -32.27
N VAL A 14 23.18 7.79 -33.12
CA VAL A 14 24.33 6.92 -33.37
C VAL A 14 25.23 6.77 -32.14
N ILE A 15 25.47 7.87 -31.41
CA ILE A 15 26.25 7.83 -30.16
C ILE A 15 25.50 7.08 -29.07
N GLY A 16 24.20 7.32 -28.91
CA GLY A 16 23.37 6.68 -27.89
C GLY A 16 23.30 5.15 -28.03
N ALA A 17 23.19 4.64 -29.26
CA ALA A 17 23.12 3.20 -29.53
C ALA A 17 24.47 2.48 -29.31
N GLY A 18 25.60 3.17 -29.51
CA GLY A 18 26.93 2.58 -29.32
C GLY A 18 27.28 2.30 -27.85
N VAL A 19 26.74 3.07 -26.92
CA VAL A 19 27.06 2.94 -25.49
C VAL A 19 26.19 1.86 -24.81
N THR A 20 24.96 1.65 -25.28
CA THR A 20 24.04 0.67 -24.68
C THR A 20 24.41 -0.79 -24.97
N GLY A 21 25.21 -1.07 -26.01
CA GLY A 21 25.62 -2.43 -26.38
C GLY A 21 26.82 -2.99 -25.62
N LEU A 22 27.56 -2.15 -24.86
CA LEU A 22 28.77 -2.55 -24.14
C LEU A 22 28.50 -3.08 -22.73
N ASN A 23 27.27 -2.93 -22.24
CA ASN A 23 26.89 -3.34 -20.88
C ASN A 23 25.99 -4.59 -20.93
N SER A 24 26.60 -5.74 -21.24
CA SER A 24 25.97 -7.08 -21.10
C SER A 24 25.94 -7.57 -19.66
N GLY A 25 25.78 -6.64 -18.69
CA GLY A 25 25.59 -7.01 -17.29
C GLY A 25 24.30 -7.81 -17.17
N THR A 26 24.36 -9.03 -16.64
CA THR A 26 23.16 -9.76 -16.26
C THR A 26 22.47 -8.96 -15.16
N ALA A 27 21.27 -8.47 -15.44
CA ALA A 27 20.45 -7.80 -14.43
C ALA A 27 20.10 -8.84 -13.35
N GLN A 28 20.83 -8.82 -12.24
CA GLN A 28 20.50 -9.62 -11.07
C GLN A 28 19.20 -9.07 -10.48
N ALA A 29 18.15 -9.88 -10.49
CA ALA A 29 16.91 -9.53 -9.81
C ALA A 29 17.20 -9.41 -8.31
N ALA A 30 16.82 -8.29 -7.70
CA ALA A 30 16.89 -8.17 -6.25
C ALA A 30 16.07 -9.31 -5.60
N PRO A 31 16.55 -9.89 -4.49
CA PRO A 31 15.80 -10.93 -3.79
C PRO A 31 14.39 -10.43 -3.46
N ARG A 32 13.38 -11.24 -3.77
CA ARG A 32 11.96 -10.83 -3.66
C ARG A 32 11.51 -10.53 -2.22
N ASN A 33 12.30 -10.94 -1.22
CA ASN A 33 11.97 -10.85 0.20
C ASN A 33 13.12 -10.19 1.00
N ILE A 34 13.60 -9.02 0.57
CA ILE A 34 14.39 -8.17 1.48
C ILE A 34 13.41 -7.55 2.46
N LEU A 35 13.34 -8.18 3.61
CA LEU A 35 12.47 -7.79 4.68
C LEU A 35 13.23 -6.83 5.60
N SER A 36 12.67 -5.66 5.90
CA SER A 36 13.28 -4.70 6.84
C SER A 36 13.45 -5.33 8.22
N ASP A 37 14.60 -5.14 8.86
CA ASP A 37 14.84 -5.58 10.25
C ASP A 37 13.82 -4.98 11.24
N ASN A 38 13.26 -3.81 10.93
CA ASN A 38 12.25 -3.12 11.74
C ASN A 38 10.81 -3.49 11.36
N ARG A 39 10.57 -4.70 10.87
CA ARG A 39 9.21 -5.15 10.54
C ARG A 39 8.36 -5.26 11.80
N MET A 40 7.10 -4.82 11.68
CA MET A 40 6.08 -5.06 12.69
C MET A 40 4.94 -5.85 12.07
N GLY A 41 4.33 -6.71 12.86
CA GLY A 41 3.15 -7.50 12.47
C GLY A 41 2.15 -7.55 13.61
N VAL A 42 0.88 -7.69 13.26
CA VAL A 42 -0.21 -7.89 14.22
C VAL A 42 -0.90 -9.19 13.87
N LEU A 43 -1.00 -10.10 14.83
CA LEU A 43 -1.79 -11.32 14.70
C LEU A 43 -3.23 -11.03 15.14
N VAL A 44 -4.19 -11.35 14.27
CA VAL A 44 -5.62 -11.28 14.56
C VAL A 44 -6.18 -12.69 14.49
N ASP A 45 -6.50 -13.27 15.63
CA ASP A 45 -7.14 -14.60 15.70
C ASP A 45 -8.65 -14.45 15.49
N THR A 46 -9.11 -14.82 14.31
CA THR A 46 -10.53 -14.75 13.93
C THR A 46 -11.37 -15.90 14.51
N THR A 47 -10.75 -16.94 15.09
CA THR A 47 -11.48 -18.07 15.70
C THR A 47 -12.12 -17.69 17.04
N VAL A 48 -11.56 -16.69 17.72
CA VAL A 48 -12.07 -16.13 18.99
C VAL A 48 -12.68 -14.73 18.83
N CYS A 49 -12.62 -14.16 17.64
CA CYS A 49 -13.16 -12.83 17.36
C CYS A 49 -14.69 -12.87 17.40
N ILE A 50 -15.29 -12.11 18.33
CA ILE A 50 -16.75 -12.01 18.49
C ILE A 50 -17.38 -10.85 17.70
N GLY A 51 -16.59 -10.11 16.93
CA GLY A 51 -17.08 -8.96 16.15
C GLY A 51 -17.55 -7.77 16.99
N CYS A 52 -16.99 -7.56 18.19
CA CYS A 52 -17.41 -6.47 19.10
C CYS A 52 -17.01 -5.06 18.67
N ARG A 53 -16.24 -4.92 17.58
CA ARG A 53 -15.78 -3.66 16.98
C ARG A 53 -15.03 -2.69 17.90
N ARG A 54 -14.61 -3.13 19.10
CA ARG A 54 -13.77 -2.33 20.01
C ARG A 54 -12.40 -2.02 19.43
N CYS A 55 -11.91 -2.84 18.51
CA CYS A 55 -10.71 -2.55 17.71
C CYS A 55 -10.89 -1.31 16.82
N GLU A 56 -12.08 -1.07 16.25
CA GLU A 56 -12.39 0.14 15.47
C GLU A 56 -12.37 1.39 16.38
N TYR A 57 -13.01 1.30 17.55
CA TYR A 57 -12.98 2.37 18.57
C TYR A 57 -11.56 2.69 19.02
N ALA A 58 -10.77 1.67 19.38
CA ALA A 58 -9.40 1.84 19.84
C ALA A 58 -8.51 2.46 18.76
N CYS A 59 -8.67 2.05 17.49
CA CYS A 59 -7.97 2.65 16.37
C CYS A 59 -8.29 4.15 16.26
N LYS A 60 -9.58 4.52 16.26
CA LYS A 60 -9.97 5.94 16.22
C LYS A 60 -9.40 6.73 17.39
N LYS A 61 -9.49 6.21 18.61
CA LYS A 61 -8.94 6.84 19.82
C LYS A 61 -7.43 7.04 19.75
N ALA A 62 -6.69 6.03 19.30
CA ALA A 62 -5.23 6.09 19.15
C ALA A 62 -4.78 7.13 18.11
N HIS A 63 -5.61 7.38 17.09
CA HIS A 63 -5.33 8.34 16.03
C HIS A 63 -6.05 9.69 16.19
N GLY A 64 -6.71 9.95 17.33
CA GLY A 64 -7.43 11.20 17.58
C GLY A 64 -8.60 11.46 16.61
N LEU A 65 -9.20 10.40 16.06
CA LEU A 65 -10.35 10.50 15.16
C LEU A 65 -11.66 10.59 15.95
N PRO A 66 -12.72 11.23 15.39
CA PRO A 66 -14.03 11.27 16.02
C PRO A 66 -14.57 9.86 16.32
N THR A 67 -14.91 9.62 17.58
CA THR A 67 -15.52 8.37 18.07
C THR A 67 -16.97 8.60 18.46
N GLU A 68 -17.81 7.63 18.12
CA GLU A 68 -19.17 7.48 18.64
C GLU A 68 -19.13 7.01 20.11
N ALA A 69 -20.30 6.89 20.76
CA ALA A 69 -20.35 6.32 22.10
C ALA A 69 -19.90 4.85 22.05
N MET A 70 -19.27 4.36 23.12
CA MET A 70 -18.77 2.97 23.14
C MET A 70 -19.88 1.95 22.85
N ASP A 71 -21.10 2.22 23.32
CA ASP A 71 -22.23 1.32 23.14
C ASP A 71 -22.68 1.21 21.67
N ASP A 72 -22.45 2.24 20.84
CA ASP A 72 -22.78 2.25 19.41
C ASP A 72 -21.98 1.20 18.61
N TYR A 73 -20.84 0.75 19.15
CA TYR A 73 -20.01 -0.30 18.53
C TYR A 73 -20.57 -1.70 18.72
N ASN A 74 -21.53 -1.89 19.63
CA ASN A 74 -22.24 -3.16 19.78
C ASN A 74 -23.34 -3.35 18.72
N ASP A 75 -23.68 -2.31 17.96
CA ASP A 75 -24.62 -2.42 16.85
C ASP A 75 -24.03 -3.29 15.73
N ARG A 76 -24.71 -4.40 15.46
CA ARG A 76 -24.36 -5.38 14.43
C ARG A 76 -24.98 -5.07 13.06
N SER A 77 -25.92 -4.13 12.97
CA SER A 77 -26.54 -3.73 11.69
C SER A 77 -25.49 -3.26 10.67
N VAL A 78 -24.35 -2.74 11.15
CA VAL A 78 -23.21 -2.31 10.31
C VAL A 78 -22.59 -3.43 9.49
N PHE A 79 -22.87 -4.70 9.80
CA PHE A 79 -22.37 -5.86 9.08
C PHE A 79 -23.29 -6.29 7.93
N GLU A 80 -24.50 -5.74 7.83
CA GLU A 80 -25.41 -5.98 6.70
C GLU A 80 -24.82 -5.52 5.36
N GLN A 81 -23.85 -4.60 5.41
CA GLN A 81 -23.17 -4.08 4.24
C GLN A 81 -21.66 -4.12 4.45
N ARG A 82 -20.94 -4.45 3.37
CA ARG A 82 -19.49 -4.45 3.39
C ARG A 82 -18.96 -3.01 3.46
N ARG A 83 -18.31 -2.68 4.57
CA ARG A 83 -17.70 -1.36 4.82
C ARG A 83 -16.22 -1.35 4.39
N ARG A 84 -15.74 -0.20 3.91
CA ARG A 84 -14.34 0.07 3.57
C ARG A 84 -13.74 1.09 4.55
N PRO A 85 -12.42 1.04 4.84
CA PRO A 85 -11.74 2.09 5.58
C PRO A 85 -11.90 3.46 4.93
N THR A 86 -11.98 4.50 5.75
CA THR A 86 -12.08 5.90 5.32
C THR A 86 -11.08 6.75 6.12
N PRO A 87 -10.82 8.01 5.74
CA PRO A 87 -9.97 8.90 6.55
C PRO A 87 -10.45 9.08 7.99
N GLY A 88 -11.75 8.93 8.26
CA GLY A 88 -12.33 8.97 9.60
C GLY A 88 -12.43 7.62 10.30
N ALA A 89 -12.10 6.52 9.62
CA ALA A 89 -12.15 5.15 10.14
C ALA A 89 -11.08 4.28 9.47
N LEU A 90 -9.86 4.33 10.01
CA LEU A 90 -8.69 3.66 9.42
C LEU A 90 -8.74 2.12 9.54
N THR A 91 -9.42 1.62 10.57
CA THR A 91 -9.68 0.19 10.78
C THR A 91 -11.18 -0.06 10.71
N VAL A 92 -11.57 -1.05 9.91
CA VAL A 92 -12.96 -1.49 9.72
C VAL A 92 -12.99 -3.01 9.66
N VAL A 93 -13.84 -3.63 10.47
CA VAL A 93 -14.08 -5.07 10.51
C VAL A 93 -15.37 -5.38 9.75
N ASN A 94 -15.36 -6.46 8.97
CA ASN A 94 -16.54 -6.99 8.29
C ASN A 94 -16.75 -8.44 8.71
N GLU A 95 -18.01 -8.88 8.66
CA GLU A 95 -18.41 -10.27 8.79
C GLU A 95 -18.43 -10.93 7.40
N TYR A 96 -18.13 -12.22 7.33
CA TYR A 96 -18.10 -13.01 6.11
C TYR A 96 -18.80 -14.35 6.36
N GLU A 97 -19.50 -14.86 5.35
CA GLU A 97 -20.11 -16.20 5.35
C GLU A 97 -19.08 -17.30 5.09
#